data_AF-A0A6G3Z8L2-F1
#
_entry.id   AF-A0A6G3Z8L2-F1
#
_cell.length_a   1.000
_cell.length_b   1.000
_cell.length_c   1.000
_cell.angle_alpha   90.00
_cell.angle_beta   90.00
_cell.angle_gamma   90.00
#
_symmetry.space_group_name_H-M   'P 1'
#
loop_
_entity.id
_entity.type
_entity.pdbx_description
1 polymer ?
#
loop_
_entity_poly.entity_id
_entity_poly.type
_entity_poly.pdbx_seq_one_letter_code
_entity_poly.pdbx_strand_id
1 'polypeptide(L)'
;DLSTMMLLSRFYDYWRQDGLHPSEALHRAEIWVRDTTNGEKITYFERFMPYSMPQLSTDKMAGQVADFLWKELMLENCDERSFAHPFHWAAFTYVGV
;
A
#
# COMPACT_ATOMS: atom_id res chain seq x y z
N ASP A 1 1.47 2.93 12.52
CA ASP A 1 1.56 1.51 12.16
C ASP A 1 1.80 1.41 10.66
N LEU A 2 2.86 0.72 10.22
CA LEU A 2 3.26 0.64 8.80
C LEU A 2 2.20 -0.11 7.97
N SER A 3 1.70 -1.23 8.48
CA SER A 3 0.67 -2.03 7.81
C SER A 3 -0.60 -1.23 7.51
N THR A 4 -1.08 -0.46 8.48
CA THR A 4 -2.26 0.41 8.31
C THR A 4 -2.05 1.43 7.19
N MET A 5 -0.89 2.09 7.15
CA MET A 5 -0.58 3.08 6.12
C MET A 5 -0.50 2.43 4.73
N MET A 6 0.13 1.26 4.63
CA MET A 6 0.22 0.50 3.38
C MET A 6 -1.15 0.01 2.89
N LEU A 7 -1.99 -0.49 3.80
CA LEU A 7 -3.32 -0.98 3.48
C LEU A 7 -4.21 0.15 2.94
N LEU A 8 -4.29 1.27 3.66
CA LEU A 8 -5.10 2.41 3.23
C LEU A 8 -4.59 3.02 1.91
N SER A 9 -3.27 3.10 1.76
CA SER A 9 -2.62 3.49 0.51
C SER A 9 -3.11 2.66 -0.68
N ARG A 10 -3.04 1.33 -0.55
CA ARG A 10 -3.45 0.43 -1.63
C ARG A 10 -4.95 0.42 -1.85
N PHE A 11 -5.74 0.54 -0.78
CA PHE A 11 -7.19 0.68 -0.83
C PHE A 11 -7.61 1.90 -1.64
N TYR A 12 -7.04 3.08 -1.37
CA TYR A 12 -7.40 4.29 -2.10
C TYR A 12 -6.97 4.25 -3.57
N ASP A 13 -5.85 3.61 -3.90
CA ASP A 13 -5.50 3.35 -5.30
C ASP A 13 -6.57 2.49 -5.98
N TYR A 14 -6.92 1.34 -5.39
CA TYR A 14 -7.94 0.46 -5.96
C TYR A 14 -9.31 1.12 -6.07
N TRP A 15 -9.72 1.91 -5.08
CA TRP A 15 -11.03 2.57 -5.11
C TRP A 15 -11.06 3.77 -6.05
N ARG A 16 -10.11 4.70 -5.92
CA ARG A 16 -10.18 6.01 -6.58
C ARG A 16 -9.50 6.04 -7.94
N GLN A 17 -8.45 5.24 -8.16
CA GLN A 17 -7.76 5.19 -9.45
C GLN A 17 -8.30 4.06 -10.31
N ASP A 18 -8.41 2.86 -9.76
CA ASP A 18 -8.89 1.69 -10.51
C ASP A 18 -10.43 1.61 -10.56
N GLY A 19 -11.12 2.46 -9.81
CA GLY A 19 -12.59 2.58 -9.84
C GLY A 19 -13.32 1.38 -9.23
N LEU A 20 -12.64 0.57 -8.41
CA LEU A 20 -13.25 -0.61 -7.79
C LEU A 20 -14.26 -0.19 -6.72
N HIS A 21 -15.27 -1.04 -6.50
CA HIS A 21 -16.18 -0.88 -5.38
C HIS A 21 -15.41 -0.89 -4.04
N PRO A 22 -15.74 -0.06 -3.03
CA PRO A 22 -14.97 0.02 -1.79
C PRO A 22 -14.74 -1.32 -1.09
N SER A 23 -15.75 -2.20 -1.06
CA SER A 23 -15.58 -3.54 -0.45
C SER A 23 -14.53 -4.39 -1.18
N GLU A 24 -14.52 -4.33 -2.51
CA GLU A 24 -13.56 -5.06 -3.35
C GLU A 24 -12.16 -4.43 -3.24
N ALA A 25 -12.09 -3.10 -3.23
CA ALA A 25 -10.84 -2.37 -3.05
C ALA A 25 -10.19 -2.70 -1.70
N LEU A 26 -10.99 -2.78 -0.62
CA LEU A 26 -10.48 -3.12 0.71
C LEU A 26 -9.98 -4.56 0.74
N HIS A 27 -10.78 -5.50 0.24
CA HIS A 27 -10.39 -6.91 0.19
C HIS A 27 -9.09 -7.14 -0.58
N ARG A 28 -8.93 -6.47 -1.73
CA ARG A 28 -7.68 -6.54 -2.51
C ARG A 28 -6.49 -5.89 -1.80
N ALA A 29 -6.72 -4.81 -1.04
CA ALA A 29 -5.67 -4.18 -0.26
C ALA A 29 -5.18 -5.09 0.87
N GLU A 30 -6.09 -5.76 1.57
CA GLU A 30 -5.77 -6.76 2.61
C GLU A 30 -4.95 -7.93 2.03
N ILE A 31 -5.40 -8.51 0.91
CA ILE A 31 -4.67 -9.57 0.21
C ILE A 31 -3.28 -9.08 -0.21
N TRP A 32 -3.18 -7.86 -0.74
CA TRP A 32 -1.91 -7.31 -1.16
C TRP A 32 -0.94 -7.15 0.01
N VAL A 33 -1.39 -6.64 1.16
CA VAL A 33 -0.54 -6.56 2.37
C VAL A 33 -0.07 -7.95 2.80
N ARG A 34 -0.97 -8.94 2.80
CA ARG A 34 -0.72 -10.32 3.21
C ARG A 34 0.27 -11.07 2.31
N ASP A 35 0.06 -11.04 1.00
CA ASP A 35 0.68 -11.99 0.07
C ASP A 35 1.94 -11.46 -0.61
N THR A 36 2.11 -10.14 -0.67
CA THR A 36 3.29 -9.55 -1.32
C THR A 36 4.50 -9.50 -0.41
N THR A 37 5.69 -9.62 -1.00
CA THR A 37 6.96 -9.46 -0.28
C THR A 37 7.23 -7.99 0.03
N ASN A 38 8.20 -7.74 0.91
CA ASN A 38 8.69 -6.39 1.17
C ASN A 38 9.25 -5.74 -0.11
N GLY A 39 9.95 -6.51 -0.96
CA GLY A 39 10.44 -6.05 -2.26
C GLY A 39 9.34 -5.56 -3.19
N GLU A 40 8.24 -6.31 -3.32
CA GLU A 40 7.09 -5.90 -4.13
C GLU A 40 6.43 -4.63 -3.59
N LYS A 41 6.38 -4.46 -2.26
CA LYS A 41 5.90 -3.24 -1.61
C LYS A 41 6.84 -2.05 -1.88
N ILE A 42 8.15 -2.25 -1.80
CA ILE A 42 9.17 -1.25 -2.14
C ILE A 42 8.97 -0.76 -3.57
N THR A 43 8.91 -1.67 -4.55
CA THR A 43 8.68 -1.32 -5.96
C THR A 43 7.36 -0.55 -6.15
N TYR A 44 6.31 -0.93 -5.41
CA TYR A 44 5.06 -0.20 -5.42
C TYR A 44 5.21 1.24 -4.90
N PHE A 45 5.95 1.50 -3.81
CA PHE A 45 6.12 2.85 -3.29
C PHE A 45 7.11 3.69 -4.11
N GLU A 46 8.10 3.05 -4.72
CA GLU A 46 9.11 3.70 -5.56
C GLU A 46 8.49 4.48 -6.74
N ARG A 47 7.37 4.00 -7.29
CA ARG A 47 6.67 4.65 -8.41
C ARG A 47 6.11 6.04 -8.09
N PHE A 48 6.01 6.38 -6.80
CA PHE A 48 5.54 7.67 -6.33
C PHE A 48 6.68 8.63 -5.96
N MET A 49 7.94 8.19 -6.07
CA MET A 49 9.08 9.06 -5.80
C MET A 49 9.21 10.14 -6.90
N PRO A 50 9.61 11.37 -6.55
CA PRO A 50 9.72 12.48 -7.50
C PRO A 50 10.66 12.19 -8.67
N TYR A 51 11.69 11.38 -8.44
CA TYR A 51 12.68 11.00 -9.46
C TYR A 51 12.19 9.87 -10.38
N SER A 52 11.24 9.06 -9.92
CA SER A 52 10.70 7.92 -10.68
C SER A 52 9.72 8.37 -11.75
N MET A 53 8.87 9.38 -11.47
CA MET A 53 7.97 9.99 -12.45
C MET A 53 7.72 11.49 -12.18
N PRO A 54 8.52 12.40 -12.76
CA PRO A 54 8.45 13.84 -12.50
C PRO A 54 7.13 14.54 -12.87
N GLN A 55 6.29 13.89 -13.70
CA GLN A 55 5.05 14.49 -14.26
C GLN A 55 3.76 13.99 -13.57
N LEU A 56 3.87 13.05 -12.63
CA LEU A 56 2.72 12.52 -11.92
C LEU A 56 2.40 13.41 -10.73
N SER A 57 1.47 14.32 -10.97
CA SER A 57 0.91 15.29 -10.05
C SER A 57 0.49 14.68 -8.70
N THR A 58 0.73 15.49 -7.68
CA THR A 58 0.60 15.36 -6.21
C THR A 58 -0.75 14.87 -5.64
N ASP A 59 -1.67 14.35 -6.45
CA ASP A 59 -2.92 13.72 -5.97
C ASP A 59 -2.76 12.24 -5.60
N LYS A 60 -1.68 11.61 -6.08
CA LYS A 60 -1.23 10.30 -5.59
C LYS A 60 -0.68 10.48 -4.20
N MET A 61 -1.09 9.61 -3.25
CA MET A 61 -0.57 9.45 -1.89
C MET A 61 0.48 10.49 -1.52
N ALA A 62 0.14 11.44 -0.63
CA ALA A 62 1.03 12.53 -0.23
C ALA A 62 2.48 12.04 -0.18
N GLY A 63 3.33 12.43 -1.14
CA GLY A 63 4.57 11.70 -1.47
C GLY A 63 5.51 11.43 -0.29
N GLN A 64 5.33 12.19 0.79
CA GLN A 64 5.91 11.96 2.12
C GLN A 64 5.59 10.58 2.71
N VAL A 65 4.35 10.09 2.59
CA VAL A 65 3.93 8.76 3.05
C VAL A 65 4.62 7.67 2.24
N ALA A 66 4.69 7.83 0.92
CA ALA A 66 5.39 6.88 0.06
C ALA A 66 6.89 6.85 0.39
N ASP A 67 7.52 8.01 0.58
CA ASP A 67 8.95 8.13 0.90
C ASP A 67 9.27 7.49 2.25
N PHE A 68 8.43 7.75 3.26
CA PHE A 68 8.53 7.12 4.56
C PHE A 68 8.40 5.59 4.47
N LEU A 69 7.34 5.07 3.85
CA LEU A 69 7.11 3.62 3.73
C LEU A 69 8.22 2.91 2.95
N TRP A 70 8.70 3.53 1.87
CA TRP A 70 9.83 3.00 1.10
C TRP A 70 11.10 2.91 1.96
N LYS A 71 11.42 3.96 2.72
CA LYS A 71 12.61 4.00 3.60
C LYS A 71 12.56 2.98 4.73
N GLU A 72 11.39 2.75 5.31
CA GLU A 72 11.24 1.75 6.37
C GLU A 72 11.37 0.34 5.80
N LEU A 73 10.73 0.06 4.65
CA LEU A 73 10.76 -1.28 4.04
C LEU A 73 12.13 -1.66 3.47
N MET A 74 12.92 -0.71 2.94
CA MET A 74 14.24 -1.00 2.37
C MET A 74 15.27 -1.48 3.42
N LEU A 75 14.99 -1.29 4.70
CA LEU A 75 15.83 -1.77 5.80
C LEU A 75 15.52 -3.23 6.18
N GLU A 76 14.41 -3.77 5.69
CA GLU A 76 13.94 -5.14 5.94
C GLU A 76 14.40 -6.09 4.83
N ASN A 77 14.30 -7.40 5.08
CA ASN A 77 14.57 -8.42 4.07
C ASN A 77 13.54 -8.36 2.93
N CYS A 78 13.99 -8.19 1.69
CA CYS A 78 13.11 -7.97 0.54
C CYS A 78 12.27 -9.19 0.16
N ASP A 79 12.74 -10.40 0.44
CA ASP A 79 12.03 -11.66 0.13
C ASP A 79 10.99 -12.04 1.19
N GLU A 80 11.01 -11.37 2.35
CA GLU A 80 10.07 -11.65 3.43
C GLU A 80 8.69 -11.06 3.18
N ARG A 81 7.68 -11.73 3.73
CA ARG A 81 6.30 -11.23 3.83
C ARG A 81 6.04 -10.78 5.27
N SER A 82 6.74 -9.74 5.72
CA SER A 82 6.73 -9.31 7.14
C SER A 82 5.33 -8.95 7.66
N PHE A 83 4.36 -8.70 6.75
CA PHE A 83 2.98 -8.33 7.08
C PHE A 83 1.96 -9.44 6.81
N ALA A 84 2.41 -10.69 6.61
CA ALA A 84 1.52 -11.82 6.35
C ALA A 84 0.58 -12.14 7.53
N HIS A 85 1.03 -11.91 8.77
CA HIS A 85 0.26 -12.23 9.96
C HIS A 85 -1.06 -11.42 10.03
N PRO A 86 -2.22 -12.02 10.38
CA PRO A 86 -3.52 -11.35 10.37
C PRO A 86 -3.61 -10.06 11.19
N PHE A 87 -2.75 -9.90 12.20
CA PHE A 87 -2.61 -8.67 12.99
C PHE A 87 -2.47 -7.40 12.13
N HIS A 88 -1.87 -7.52 10.93
CA HIS A 88 -1.57 -6.38 10.07
C HIS A 88 -2.71 -5.96 9.13
N TRP A 89 -3.70 -6.82 8.88
CA TRP A 89 -4.68 -6.57 7.82
C TRP A 89 -6.11 -7.01 8.15
N ALA A 90 -6.31 -7.98 9.04
CA ALA A 90 -7.63 -8.58 9.26
C ALA A 90 -8.59 -7.73 10.13
N ALA A 91 -8.11 -6.64 10.73
CA ALA A 91 -8.92 -5.78 11.58
C ALA A 91 -9.79 -4.79 10.79
N PHE A 92 -9.55 -4.63 9.49
CA PHE A 92 -10.30 -3.70 8.65
C PHE A 92 -11.56 -4.37 8.11
N THR A 93 -12.68 -3.65 8.16
CA THR A 93 -13.94 -4.12 7.60
C THR A 93 -14.70 -2.95 7.00
N TYR A 94 -15.28 -3.15 5.83
CA TYR A 94 -16.18 -2.17 5.21
C TYR A 94 -17.62 -2.55 5.51
N VAL A 95 -18.37 -1.64 6.15
CA VAL A 95 -19.78 -1.82 6.48
C VAL A 95 -20.58 -0.68 5.86
N GLY A 96 -21.56 -1.01 5.02
CA GLY A 96 -22.38 -0.03 4.30
C GLY A 96 -22.79 -0.55 2.91
N VAL A 97 -23.71 0.18 2.28
CA VAL A 97 -24.17 -0.01 0.89
C VAL A 97 -24.07 1.30 0.14
#